data_AF-A0A812KZZ1-F1
#
_entry.id   AF-A0A812KZZ1-F1
#
_cell.length_a   1.000
_cell.length_b   1.000
_cell.length_c   1.000
_cell.angle_alpha   90.00
_cell.angle_beta   90.00
_cell.angle_gamma   90.00
#
_symmetry.space_group_name_H-M   'P 1'
#
loop_
_entity.id
_entity.type
_entity.pdbx_description
1 polymer ?
#
loop_
_entity_poly.entity_id
_entity_poly.type
_entity_poly.pdbx_seq_one_letter_code
_entity_poly.pdbx_strand_id
1 'polypeptide(L)' 'MPFDACCPECKMPGDDCPPVWGECGHHFHIHCIMKWLQKEQKQCPMCRREWKFRQ' A
#
# COMPACT_ATOMS: atom_id res chain seq x y z
N MET A 1 9.19 -1.33 18.52
CA MET A 1 8.09 -1.71 17.62
C MET A 1 8.29 -0.93 16.31
N PRO A 2 8.78 -1.54 15.22
CA PRO A 2 9.25 -0.79 14.05
C PRO A 2 8.15 -0.49 13.02
N PHE A 3 6.87 -0.58 13.40
CA PHE A 3 5.74 -0.32 12.49
C PHE A 3 5.15 1.10 12.64
N ASP A 4 5.60 1.88 13.63
CA ASP A 4 5.39 3.34 13.73
C ASP A 4 6.44 4.15 12.94
N ALA A 5 7.27 3.49 12.14
CA ALA A 5 8.29 4.16 11.35
C ALA A 5 7.66 4.72 10.06
N CYS A 6 7.61 6.05 9.99
CA CYS A 6 7.33 6.79 8.76
C CYS A 6 8.16 6.22 7.59
N CYS A 7 7.53 6.01 6.43
CA CYS A 7 8.22 5.49 5.25
C CYS A 7 9.51 6.30 4.98
N PRO A 8 10.66 5.66 4.69
CA PRO A 8 11.93 6.36 4.45
C PRO A 8 11.94 7.26 3.20
N GLU A 9 10.85 7.30 2.42
CA GLU A 9 10.63 8.20 1.28
C GLU A 9 9.71 9.41 1.61
N CYS A 10 9.02 9.41 2.76
CA CYS A 10 8.14 10.50 3.15
C CYS A 10 8.93 11.58 3.90
N LYS A 11 9.13 12.75 3.27
CA LYS A 11 9.87 13.90 3.85
C LYS A 11 9.20 14.53 5.09
N MET A 12 7.91 14.29 5.34
CA MET A 12 7.19 14.81 6.51
C MET A 12 6.25 13.74 7.11
N PRO A 13 6.29 13.52 8.44
CA PRO A 13 5.32 12.70 9.15
C PRO A 13 4.06 13.53 9.43
N GLY A 14 2.93 13.23 8.79
CA GLY A 14 1.67 13.88 9.15
C GLY A 14 0.51 13.82 8.16
N ASP A 15 0.76 13.90 6.85
CA ASP A 15 -0.33 14.30 5.92
C ASP A 15 -0.78 13.24 4.90
N ASP A 16 0.11 12.42 4.31
CA ASP A 16 -0.19 11.86 2.96
C ASP A 16 -0.16 10.34 2.80
N CYS A 17 -0.48 9.55 3.83
CA CYS A 17 -0.49 8.08 3.71
C CYS A 17 -1.76 7.41 4.23
N PRO A 18 -2.94 7.65 3.62
CA PRO A 18 -4.12 6.87 3.95
C PRO A 18 -3.90 5.38 3.59
N PRO A 19 -4.29 4.45 4.49
CA PRO A 19 -4.34 3.04 4.15
C PRO A 19 -5.43 2.82 3.10
N VAL A 20 -5.07 2.13 2.02
CA VAL A 20 -5.99 1.76 0.94
C VAL A 20 -6.38 0.31 1.08
N TRP A 21 -7.65 0.03 0.83
CA TRP A 21 -8.19 -1.31 0.88
C TRP A 21 -8.27 -1.88 -0.52
N GLY A 22 -7.92 -3.16 -0.66
CA GLY A 22 -8.17 -3.92 -1.86
C GLY A 22 -9.56 -4.55 -1.81
N GLU A 23 -10.17 -4.82 -2.97
CA GLU A 23 -11.39 -5.64 -3.06
C GLU A 23 -11.18 -7.04 -2.45
N CYS A 24 -9.94 -7.51 -2.43
CA CYS A 24 -9.55 -8.76 -1.78
C CYS A 24 -9.60 -8.72 -0.24
N GLY A 25 -9.94 -7.58 0.37
CA GLY A 25 -10.03 -7.41 1.83
C GLY A 25 -8.70 -7.12 2.53
N HIS A 26 -7.59 -7.03 1.79
CA HIS A 26 -6.29 -6.65 2.34
C HIS A 26 -6.11 -5.13 2.26
N HIS A 27 -5.55 -4.52 3.29
CA HIS A 27 -5.19 -3.11 3.29
C HIS A 27 -3.68 -2.95 3.27
N PHE A 28 -3.20 -1.92 2.58
CA PHE A 28 -1.80 -1.55 2.54
C PHE A 28 -1.69 -0.03 2.55
N HIS A 29 -0.53 0.52 2.89
CA HIS A 29 -0.26 1.93 2.65
C HIS A 29 -0.28 2.21 1.14
N ILE A 30 -0.86 3.34 0.74
CA ILE A 30 -0.96 3.75 -0.66
C ILE A 30 0.42 3.72 -1.36
N HIS A 31 1.49 4.21 -0.74
CA HIS A 31 2.83 4.17 -1.33
C HIS A 31 3.38 2.75 -1.52
N CYS A 32 3.16 1.86 -0.56
CA CYS A 32 3.64 0.49 -0.64
C CYS A 32 2.97 -0.25 -1.79
N ILE A 33 1.65 -0.12 -1.92
CA ILE A 33 0.92 -0.78 -3.01
C ILE A 33 1.14 -0.10 -4.36
N MET A 34 1.25 1.23 -4.41
CA MET A 34 1.60 1.94 -5.65
C MET A 34 2.98 1.51 -6.17
N LYS A 35 3.99 1.44 -5.30
CA LYS A 35 5.34 0.95 -5.66
C LYS A 35 5.32 -0.51 -6.12
N TRP A 36 4.44 -1.31 -5.53
CA TRP A 36 4.23 -2.71 -5.93
C TRP A 36 3.60 -2.80 -7.32
N LEU A 37 2.52 -2.05 -7.58
CA LEU A 37 1.85 -1.98 -8.88
C LEU A 37 2.76 -1.40 -9.97
N GLN A 38 3.64 -0.45 -9.63
CA GLN A 38 4.64 0.11 -10.54
C GLN A 38 5.70 -0.92 -10.97
N LYS A 39 6.02 -1.90 -10.12
CA LYS A 39 6.95 -3.01 -10.45
C LYS A 39 6.30 -4.12 -11.27
N GLU A 40 5.29 -3.79 -12.08
CA GLU A 40 4.48 -4.73 -12.89
C GLU A 40 3.65 -5.77 -12.12
N GLN A 41 3.65 -5.73 -10.79
CA GLN A 41 2.91 -6.68 -9.96
C GLN A 41 1.49 -6.17 -9.71
N LYS A 42 0.60 -6.36 -10.69
CA LYS A 42 -0.83 -5.98 -10.63
C LYS A 42 -1.68 -6.85 -9.68
N GLN A 43 -1.04 -7.57 -8.77
CA GLN A 43 -1.68 -8.56 -7.89
C GLN A 43 -1.50 -8.16 -6.44
N CYS A 44 -2.43 -8.53 -5.58
CA CYS A 44 -2.31 -8.34 -4.14
C CYS A 44 -1.07 -9.09 -3.61
N PRO A 45 -0.19 -8.43 -2.84
CA PRO A 45 1.00 -9.06 -2.26
C PRO A 45 0.68 -10.29 -1.38
N MET A 46 -0.50 -10.30 -0.75
CA MET A 46 -0.91 -11.34 0.19
C MET A 46 -1.61 -12.52 -0.48
N CYS A 47 -2.60 -12.24 -1.34
CA CYS A 47 -3.44 -13.29 -1.93
C CYS A 47 -3.19 -13.54 -3.42
N ARG A 48 -2.29 -12.78 -4.05
CA ARG A 48 -1.96 -12.85 -5.49
C ARG A 48 -3.15 -12.70 -6.45
N ARG A 49 -4.32 -12.32 -5.95
CA ARG A 49 -5.48 -11.94 -6.78
C ARG A 49 -5.21 -10.60 -7.42
N GLU A 50 -5.85 -10.30 -8.54
CA GLU A 50 -5.80 -8.98 -9.17
C GLU A 50 -6.07 -7.88 -8.13
N TRP A 51 -5.14 -6.93 -8.02
CA TRP A 51 -5.28 -5.83 -7.08
C TRP A 51 -6.24 -4.80 -7.66
N LYS A 52 -7.36 -4.61 -6.96
CA LYS A 52 -8.34 -3.56 -7.24
C LYS A 52 -8.53 -2.72 -5.99
N PHE A 53 -8.41 -1.41 -6.13
CA PHE A 53 -8.70 -0.49 -5.04
C PHE A 53 -10.20 -0.57 -4.73
N ARG A 54 -10.52 -0.88 -3.49
CA ARG A 54 -11.86 -0.78 -2.95
C ARG A 54 -12.12 0.71 -2.69
N GLN A 55 -13.04 1.29 -3.48
CA GLN A 55 -13.58 2.64 -3.24
C GLN A 55 -14.31 2.72 -1.89
#